data_AF-A0A943X8S2-F1
#
_entry.id   AF-A0A943X8S2-F1
#
_cell.length_a   1.000
_cell.length_b   1.000
_cell.length_c   1.000
_cell.angle_alpha   90.00
_cell.angle_beta   90.00
_cell.angle_gamma   90.00
#
_symmetry.space_group_name_H-M   'P 1'
#
loop_
_entity.id
_entity.type
_entity.pdbx_description
1 polymer ?
#
loop_
_entity_poly.entity_id
_entity_poly.type
_entity_poly.pdbx_seq_one_letter_code
_entity_poly.pdbx_strand_id
1 'polypeptide(L)'
;NTPFLRKEALTESIISKINGLNKIAESRGQTLAQMALSWILKDDAITSVLIGASKPSQITDCIKCIEKTSFTAEELKQIDRLSK
;
A
#
# COMPACT_ATOMS: atom_id res chain seq x y z
N ASN A 1 -15.38 20.86 -5.39
CA ASN A 1 -14.99 20.12 -6.61
C ASN A 1 -13.60 19.54 -6.40
N THR A 2 -13.50 18.44 -5.67
CA THR A 2 -12.23 17.79 -5.35
C THR A 2 -11.71 17.06 -6.60
N PRO A 3 -10.50 17.36 -7.09
CA PRO A 3 -9.97 16.77 -8.33
C PRO A 3 -9.35 15.40 -8.02
N PHE A 4 -10.13 14.48 -7.45
CA PHE A 4 -9.67 13.11 -7.26
C PHE A 4 -10.02 12.30 -8.52
N LEU A 5 -8.97 11.81 -9.18
CA LEU A 5 -8.98 10.86 -10.30
C LEU A 5 -9.57 11.42 -11.60
N ARG A 6 -8.76 12.20 -12.34
CA ARG A 6 -9.01 12.42 -13.78
C ARG A 6 -8.93 11.07 -14.48
N LYS A 7 -9.95 10.71 -15.26
CA LYS A 7 -10.01 9.46 -16.05
C LYS A 7 -8.80 9.32 -16.99
N GLU A 8 -8.19 10.43 -17.40
CA GLU A 8 -6.96 10.45 -18.20
C GLU A 8 -5.72 9.89 -17.46
N ALA A 9 -5.76 9.77 -16.12
CA ALA A 9 -4.66 9.22 -15.32
C ALA A 9 -4.73 7.69 -15.17
N LEU A 10 -5.80 7.01 -15.61
CA LEU A 10 -5.81 5.55 -15.72
C LEU A 10 -5.30 5.14 -17.12
N THR A 11 -4.00 5.26 -17.34
CA THR A 11 -3.35 4.60 -18.48
C THR A 11 -3.23 3.10 -18.20
N GLU A 12 -3.22 2.28 -19.25
CA GLU A 12 -2.98 0.83 -19.14
C GLU A 12 -1.70 0.51 -18.36
N SER A 13 -0.69 1.37 -18.46
CA SER A 13 0.54 1.32 -17.67
C SER A 13 0.28 1.38 -16.15
N ILE A 14 -0.57 2.31 -15.70
CA ILE A 14 -0.92 2.47 -14.28
C ILE A 14 -1.76 1.27 -13.80
N ILE A 15 -2.68 0.78 -14.63
CA ILE A 15 -3.47 -0.42 -14.32
C ILE A 15 -2.56 -1.65 -14.18
N SER A 16 -1.58 -1.81 -15.08
CA SER A 16 -0.59 -2.89 -15.03
C SER A 16 0.26 -2.84 -13.75
N LYS A 17 0.72 -1.64 -13.37
CA LYS A 17 1.45 -1.40 -12.11
C LYS A 17 0.60 -1.76 -10.88
N ILE A 18 -0.65 -1.31 -10.83
CA ILE A 18 -1.59 -1.60 -9.74
C ILE A 18 -1.83 -3.12 -9.64
N ASN A 19 -2.04 -3.80 -10.76
CA ASN A 19 -2.23 -5.26 -10.79
C ASN A 19 -0.96 -6.01 -10.32
N GLY A 20 0.23 -5.52 -10.70
CA GLY A 20 1.50 -6.06 -10.22
C GLY A 20 1.65 -5.94 -8.70
N LEU A 21 1.36 -4.75 -8.16
CA LEU A 21 1.38 -4.51 -6.72
C LEU A 21 0.33 -5.34 -5.98
N ASN A 22 -0.87 -5.51 -6.56
CA ASN A 22 -1.92 -6.33 -5.96
C ASN A 22 -1.51 -7.81 -5.86
N LYS A 23 -0.81 -8.36 -6.85
CA LYS A 23 -0.28 -9.73 -6.79
C LYS A 23 0.72 -9.92 -5.64
N ILE A 24 1.56 -8.92 -5.38
CA ILE A 24 2.51 -8.94 -4.26
C ILE A 24 1.75 -8.86 -2.92
N ALA A 25 0.69 -8.04 -2.85
CA ALA A 25 -0.14 -7.97 -1.65
C ALA A 25 -0.85 -9.32 -1.37
N GLU A 26 -1.41 -9.94 -2.41
CA GLU A 26 -2.06 -11.25 -2.33
C GLU A 26 -1.09 -12.37 -1.91
N SER A 27 0.14 -12.39 -2.44
CA SER A 27 1.14 -13.39 -2.03
C SER A 27 1.55 -13.23 -0.56
N ARG A 28 1.48 -12.01 -0.03
CA ARG A 28 1.69 -11.69 1.39
C ARG A 28 0.46 -11.95 2.26
N GLY A 29 -0.68 -12.31 1.67
CA GLY A 29 -1.95 -12.46 2.37
C GLY A 29 -2.44 -11.14 2.98
N GLN A 30 -2.30 -10.04 2.24
CA GLN A 30 -2.74 -8.70 2.59
C GLN A 30 -3.52 -8.10 1.41
N THR A 31 -4.37 -7.11 1.68
CA THR A 31 -4.93 -6.29 0.59
C THR A 31 -3.91 -5.27 0.10
N LEU A 32 -4.05 -4.77 -1.13
CA LEU A 32 -3.18 -3.72 -1.67
C LEU A 32 -3.10 -2.50 -0.75
N ALA A 33 -4.22 -2.10 -0.14
CA ALA A 33 -4.26 -0.99 0.82
C ALA A 33 -3.45 -1.30 2.10
N GLN A 34 -3.55 -2.54 2.61
CA GLN A 34 -2.76 -2.96 3.77
C GLN A 34 -1.26 -3.00 3.45
N MET A 35 -0.89 -3.48 2.26
CA MET A 35 0.50 -3.49 1.81
C MET A 35 1.06 -2.06 1.64
N ALA A 36 0.27 -1.13 1.09
CA ALA A 36 0.68 0.27 0.97
C ALA A 36 0.95 0.92 2.33
N LEU A 37 0.07 0.67 3.33
CA LEU A 37 0.29 1.13 4.70
C LEU A 37 1.55 0.50 5.31
N SER A 38 1.74 -0.80 5.12
CA SER A 38 2.92 -1.52 5.61
C SER A 38 4.21 -0.99 4.98
N TRP A 39 4.18 -0.61 3.70
CA TRP A 39 5.32 -0.05 2.96
C TRP A 39 5.70 1.34 3.47
N ILE A 40 4.73 2.18 3.80
CA ILE A 40 4.95 3.50 4.43
C ILE A 40 5.58 3.31 5.83
N LEU A 41 5.03 2.38 6.61
CA LEU A 41 5.48 2.10 7.98
C LEU A 41 6.81 1.36 8.09
N LYS A 42 7.35 0.84 6.98
CA LYS A 42 8.67 0.20 6.93
C LYS A 42 9.79 1.20 7.23
N ASP A 43 9.63 2.47 6.84
CA ASP A 43 10.65 3.49 7.04
C ASP A 43 10.55 4.05 8.45
N ASP A 44 11.52 3.73 9.30
CA ASP A 44 11.63 4.15 10.70
C ASP A 44 11.71 5.70 10.83
N ALA A 45 11.92 6.40 9.71
CA ALA A 45 11.83 7.86 9.63
C ALA A 45 10.40 8.42 9.81
N ILE A 46 9.36 7.59 9.71
CA ILE A 46 7.96 8.01 9.93
C ILE A 46 7.59 7.82 11.40
N THR A 47 7.66 8.91 12.15
CA THR A 47 7.42 8.92 13.61
C THR A 47 5.95 8.73 13.99
N SER A 48 5.01 9.02 13.08
CA SER A 48 3.58 8.80 13.33
C SER A 48 2.78 8.84 12.03
N VAL A 49 1.89 7.88 11.83
CA VAL A 49 0.87 7.91 10.77
C VAL A 49 -0.44 8.39 11.38
N LEU A 50 -0.97 9.51 10.90
CA LEU A 50 -2.25 10.05 11.36
C LEU A 50 -3.40 9.32 10.65
N ILE A 51 -3.97 8.31 11.32
CA ILE A 51 -5.07 7.50 10.77
C ILE A 51 -6.39 8.12 11.24
N GLY A 52 -7.14 8.70 10.30
CA GLY A 52 -8.53 9.08 10.54
C GLY A 52 -9.43 7.85 10.55
N ALA A 53 -9.62 7.23 11.72
CA ALA A 53 -10.54 6.11 11.89
C ALA A 53 -11.93 6.63 12.29
N SER A 54 -12.91 6.49 11.39
CA SER A 54 -14.33 6.76 11.66
C SER A 54 -15.03 5.59 12.37
N LYS A 55 -14.42 4.40 12.36
CA LYS A 55 -14.95 3.17 12.98
C LYS A 55 -13.85 2.38 13.69
N PRO A 56 -14.13 1.71 14.82
CA PRO A 56 -13.16 0.89 15.55
C PRO A 56 -12.51 -0.21 14.71
N SER A 57 -13.25 -0.79 13.76
CA SER A 57 -12.73 -1.83 12.85
C SER A 57 -11.56 -1.34 12.00
N GLN A 58 -11.52 -0.04 11.65
CA GLN A 58 -10.41 0.53 10.87
C GLN A 58 -9.11 0.55 11.68
N ILE A 59 -9.19 0.72 13.00
CA ILE A 59 -8.02 0.63 13.88
C ILE A 59 -7.50 -0.81 13.88
N THR A 60 -8.38 -1.80 14.06
CA THR A 60 -8.00 -3.22 14.03
C THR A 60 -7.38 -3.63 12.69
N ASP A 61 -7.94 -3.13 11.58
CA ASP A 61 -7.38 -3.37 10.24
C ASP A 61 -6.04 -2.68 10.04
N CYS A 62 -5.82 -1.50 10.62
CA CYS A 62 -4.52 -0.83 10.59
C CYS A 62 -3.47 -1.57 11.44
N ILE A 63 -3.85 -2.08 12.61
CA ILE A 63 -2.96 -2.90 13.45
C ILE A 63 -2.51 -4.16 12.70
N LYS A 64 -3.42 -4.84 11.99
CA LYS A 64 -3.06 -5.98 11.14
C LYS A 64 -2.10 -5.62 10.00
N CYS A 65 -2.07 -4.36 9.55
CA CYS A 65 -1.07 -3.90 8.59
C CYS A 65 0.32 -3.79 9.24
N ILE A 66 0.37 -3.24 10.45
CA ILE A 66 1.61 -3.02 11.20
C ILE A 66 2.33 -4.35 11.49
N GLU A 67 1.58 -5.44 11.69
CA GLU A 67 2.14 -6.78 11.94
C GLU A 67 2.92 -7.39 10.76
N LYS A 68 2.75 -6.87 9.53
CA LYS A 68 3.41 -7.37 8.31
C LYS A 68 4.26 -6.30 7.61
N THR A 69 4.96 -5.50 8.41
CA THR A 69 5.89 -4.44 7.95
C THR A 69 7.23 -4.96 7.43
N SER A 70 7.54 -6.25 7.63
CA SER A 70 8.77 -6.86 7.12
C SER A 70 8.64 -7.18 5.62
N PHE A 71 9.40 -6.49 4.79
CA PHE A 71 9.55 -6.81 3.36
C PHE A 71 10.91 -7.44 3.10
N THR A 72 10.94 -8.48 2.27
CA THR A 72 12.18 -9.07 1.76
C THR A 72 12.83 -8.14 0.73
N ALA A 73 14.14 -8.26 0.54
CA ALA A 73 14.87 -7.48 -0.46
C ALA A 73 14.33 -7.68 -1.90
N GLU A 74 13.80 -8.87 -2.19
CA GLU A 74 13.21 -9.17 -3.50
C GLU A 74 11.86 -8.47 -3.69
N GLU A 75 10.99 -8.50 -2.68
CA GLU A 75 9.71 -7.77 -2.71
C GLU A 75 9.93 -6.26 -2.85
N LEU A 76 10.92 -5.70 -2.15
CA LEU A 76 11.28 -4.28 -2.26
C LEU A 76 11.74 -3.92 -3.67
N LYS A 77 12.58 -4.74 -4.29
CA LYS A 77 13.00 -4.54 -5.69
C LYS A 77 11.82 -4.57 -6.65
N GLN A 78 10.86 -5.48 -6.44
CA GLN A 78 9.67 -5.58 -7.27
C GLN A 78 8.75 -4.36 -7.09
N ILE A 79 8.54 -3.92 -5.86
CA ILE A 79 7.76 -2.72 -5.55
C ILE A 79 8.42 -1.47 -6.17
N ASP A 80 9.73 -1.30 -6.02
CA ASP A 80 10.47 -0.17 -6.61
C ASP A 80 10.39 -0.16 -8.15
N ARG A 81 10.44 -1.34 -8.78
CA ARG A 81 10.33 -1.48 -10.24
C ARG A 81 8.93 -1.13 -10.75
N LEU A 82 7.89 -1.39 -9.96
CA LEU A 82 6.50 -1.11 -10.30
C LEU A 82 6.08 0.32 -9.93
N SER A 83 6.71 0.92 -8.91
CA SER A 83 6.41 2.26 -8.42
C SER A 83 7.08 3.38 -9.25
N LYS A 84 8.26 3.14 -9.81
CA LYS A 84 8.89 4.00 -10.83
C LYS A 84 8.16 3.93 -12.16
#